data_AF-A0A150J3I9-F1
#
_entry.id   AF-A0A150J3I9-F1
#
_cell.length_a   1.000
_cell.length_b   1.000
_cell.length_c   1.000
_cell.angle_alpha   90.00
_cell.angle_beta   90.00
_cell.angle_gamma   90.00
#
_symmetry.space_group_name_H-M   'P 1'
#
loop_
_entity.id
_entity.type
_entity.pdbx_description
1 polymer ?
#
loop_
_entity_poly.entity_id
_entity_poly.type
_entity_poly.pdbx_seq_one_letter_code
_entity_poly.pdbx_strand_id
1 'polypeptide(L)'
;MDPYLYVFLISIVPWLELRGSIPIGIIMGLDITKVFLVSLLGGILVIPALFIFLDHIFPIARRINIIDRLYLIWEARVHKKYEKYSDWEMLGLMFFVAVPLPGTGVYTGTFLAFLLGLNRKWSFLAIALGAAIAGIIVSLISVGLKSNMVYLGGLF
;
A
#
# COMPACT_ATOMS: atom_id res chain seq x y z
N MET A 1 -2.57 23.00 11.83
CA MET A 1 -2.14 22.26 10.63
C MET A 1 -3.39 21.97 9.81
N ASP A 2 -3.35 22.08 8.48
CA ASP A 2 -4.51 21.72 7.64
C ASP A 2 -4.90 20.26 7.91
N PRO A 3 -6.17 19.96 8.24
CA PRO A 3 -6.59 18.59 8.55
C PRO A 3 -6.38 17.62 7.37
N TYR A 4 -6.44 18.08 6.13
CA TYR A 4 -6.13 17.24 4.96
C TYR A 4 -4.63 16.98 4.84
N LEU A 5 -3.78 17.95 5.20
CA LEU A 5 -2.33 17.72 5.29
C LEU A 5 -2.01 16.66 6.37
N TYR A 6 -2.73 16.67 7.49
CA TYR A 6 -2.57 15.63 8.52
C TYR A 6 -2.93 14.23 7.99
N VAL A 7 -4.06 14.11 7.29
CA VAL A 7 -4.49 12.85 6.63
C VAL A 7 -3.45 12.40 5.59
N PHE A 8 -2.91 13.33 4.80
CA PHE A 8 -1.85 13.05 3.82
C PHE A 8 -0.59 12.51 4.48
N LEU A 9 -0.14 13.13 5.58
CA LEU A 9 1.06 12.68 6.28
C LEU A 9 0.86 11.27 6.86
N ILE A 10 -0.32 10.97 7.41
CA ILE A 10 -0.65 9.62 7.88
C ILE A 10 -0.63 8.62 6.72
N SER A 11 -1.13 8.98 5.53
CA SER A 11 -1.19 8.06 4.40
C SER A 11 0.18 7.71 3.82
N ILE A 12 1.22 8.48 4.16
CA ILE A 12 2.60 8.17 3.82
C ILE A 12 3.25 7.29 4.88
N VAL A 13 2.77 7.26 6.13
CA VAL A 13 3.40 6.46 7.19
C VAL A 13 3.29 4.95 6.87
N PRO A 14 4.40 4.20 6.92
CA PRO A 14 4.38 2.73 6.78
C PRO A 14 3.37 2.09 7.73
N TRP A 15 2.76 0.99 7.31
CA TRP A 15 1.66 0.29 8.02
C TRP A 15 0.33 1.03 8.12
N LEU A 16 0.33 2.36 8.26
CA LEU A 16 -0.90 3.14 8.29
C LEU A 16 -1.47 3.26 6.88
N GLU A 17 -0.73 3.89 5.96
CA GLU A 17 -1.17 4.13 4.58
C GLU A 17 -2.64 4.60 4.50
N LEU A 18 -3.36 4.21 3.43
CA LEU A 18 -4.79 4.47 3.26
C LEU A 18 -5.65 3.78 4.32
N ARG A 19 -5.18 2.69 4.94
CA ARG A 19 -5.95 1.93 5.95
C ARG A 19 -6.09 2.71 7.25
N GLY A 20 -5.09 3.52 7.59
CA GLY A 20 -5.13 4.39 8.76
C GLY A 20 -5.68 5.77 8.42
N SER A 21 -5.24 6.37 7.32
CA SER A 21 -5.58 7.76 7.01
C SER A 21 -7.08 7.96 6.71
N ILE A 22 -7.73 7.00 6.04
CA ILE A 22 -9.15 7.10 5.68
C ILE A 22 -10.06 7.06 6.93
N PRO A 23 -10.00 6.03 7.81
CA PRO A 23 -10.81 6.02 9.02
C PRO A 23 -10.58 7.25 9.90
N ILE A 24 -9.32 7.68 10.06
CA ILE A 24 -8.97 8.87 10.85
C ILE A 24 -9.64 10.12 10.26
N GLY A 25 -9.52 10.36 8.95
CA GLY A 25 -10.16 11.51 8.30
C GLY A 25 -11.69 11.50 8.42
N ILE A 26 -12.31 10.32 8.35
CA ILE A 26 -13.77 10.16 8.50
C ILE A 26 -14.22 10.41 9.95
N ILE A 27 -13.45 9.95 10.94
CA ILE A 27 -13.69 10.21 12.37
C ILE A 27 -13.54 11.70 12.68
N MET A 28 -12.57 12.38 12.06
CA MET A 28 -12.39 13.83 12.14
C MET A 28 -13.53 14.63 11.49
N GLY A 29 -14.51 13.98 10.87
CA GLY A 29 -15.67 14.62 10.27
C GLY A 29 -15.36 15.30 8.93
N LEU A 30 -14.24 14.98 8.29
CA LEU A 30 -13.86 15.55 7.00
C LEU A 30 -14.68 14.96 5.85
N ASP A 31 -14.74 15.72 4.76
CA ASP A 31 -15.33 15.24 3.50
C ASP A 31 -14.65 13.95 3.02
N ILE A 32 -15.45 12.90 2.84
CA ILE A 32 -14.99 11.53 2.55
C ILE A 32 -14.25 11.49 1.20
N THR A 33 -14.76 12.19 0.19
CA THR A 33 -14.15 12.21 -1.15
C THR A 33 -12.76 12.83 -1.11
N LYS A 34 -12.60 13.96 -0.42
CA LYS A 34 -11.28 14.59 -0.22
C LYS A 34 -10.35 13.71 0.61
N VAL A 35 -10.85 13.09 1.68
CA VAL A 35 -10.05 12.15 2.51
C VAL A 35 -9.52 10.99 1.66
N PHE A 36 -10.38 10.38 0.84
CA PHE A 36 -10.00 9.31 -0.08
C PHE A 36 -8.93 9.78 -1.07
N LEU A 37 -9.16 10.89 -1.76
CA LEU A 37 -8.23 11.41 -2.78
C LEU A 37 -6.87 11.76 -2.18
N VAL A 38 -6.85 12.47 -1.05
CA VAL A 38 -5.61 12.85 -0.36
C VAL A 38 -4.86 11.62 0.14
N SER A 39 -5.58 10.64 0.70
CA SER A 39 -4.98 9.37 1.15
C SER A 39 -4.36 8.61 -0.02
N LEU A 40 -5.08 8.50 -1.13
CA LEU A 40 -4.63 7.82 -2.33
C LEU A 40 -3.40 8.51 -2.94
N LEU A 41 -3.38 9.84 -2.99
CA LEU A 41 -2.22 10.59 -3.48
C LEU A 41 -0.97 10.34 -2.65
N GLY A 42 -1.09 10.32 -1.31
CA GLY A 42 0.04 9.99 -0.44
C GLY A 42 0.53 8.56 -0.65
N GLY A 43 -0.39 7.59 -0.79
CA GLY A 43 -0.04 6.21 -1.13
C GLY A 43 0.64 6.09 -2.50
N ILE A 44 0.14 6.75 -3.54
CA ILE A 44 0.77 6.72 -4.86
C ILE A 44 2.17 7.33 -4.84
N LEU A 45 2.37 8.41 -4.08
CA LEU A 45 3.68 9.07 -3.91
C LEU A 45 4.71 8.15 -3.24
N VAL A 46 4.29 7.27 -2.33
CA VAL A 46 5.16 6.30 -1.66
C VAL A 46 5.77 5.31 -2.67
N ILE A 47 5.06 4.92 -3.74
CA ILE A 47 5.53 3.90 -4.69
C ILE A 47 6.90 4.25 -5.31
N PRO A 48 7.07 5.40 -6.02
CA PRO A 48 8.36 5.75 -6.60
C PRO A 48 9.43 6.02 -5.53
N ALA A 49 9.05 6.65 -4.41
CA ALA A 49 9.97 6.91 -3.31
C ALA A 49 10.53 5.60 -2.73
N LEU A 50 9.69 4.58 -2.56
CA LEU A 50 10.11 3.29 -2.03
C LEU A 50 10.94 2.49 -3.03
N PHE A 51 10.62 2.53 -4.33
CA PHE A 51 11.51 1.93 -5.33
C PHE A 51 12.93 2.53 -5.29
N ILE A 52 13.03 3.87 -5.22
CA ILE A 52 14.32 4.56 -5.10
C ILE A 52 15.01 4.16 -3.81
N PHE A 53 14.30 4.14 -2.68
CA PHE A 53 14.86 3.72 -1.39
C PHE A 53 15.40 2.29 -1.44
N LEU A 54 14.66 1.35 -2.04
CA LEU A 54 15.06 -0.04 -2.16
C LEU A 54 16.30 -0.21 -3.04
N ASP A 55 16.43 0.54 -4.14
CA ASP A 55 17.63 0.51 -4.98
C ASP A 55 18.91 0.86 -4.21
N HIS A 56 18.82 1.77 -3.23
CA HIS A 56 19.97 2.22 -2.46
C HIS A 56 20.23 1.34 -1.24
N ILE A 57 19.17 0.97 -0.51
CA ILE A 57 19.29 0.28 0.77
C ILE A 57 19.42 -1.23 0.61
N PHE A 58 18.76 -1.84 -0.39
CA PHE A 58 18.78 -3.30 -0.55
C PHE A 58 20.19 -3.85 -0.80
N PRO A 59 21.04 -3.25 -1.66
CA PRO A 59 22.43 -3.69 -1.82
C PRO A 59 23.26 -3.58 -0.54
N ILE A 60 22.97 -2.59 0.31
CA ILE A 60 23.63 -2.42 1.62
C ILE A 60 23.16 -3.52 2.57
N ALA A 61 21.84 -3.78 2.62
CA ALA A 61 21.26 -4.84 3.43
C ALA A 61 21.81 -6.23 3.06
N ARG A 62 22.06 -6.47 1.76
CA ARG A 62 22.70 -7.71 1.28
C ARG A 62 24.14 -7.90 1.77
N ARG A 63 24.80 -6.91 2.38
CA ARG A 63 26.10 -7.13 3.04
C ARG A 63 25.97 -7.94 4.34
N ILE A 64 24.76 -8.09 4.87
CA ILE A 64 24.49 -8.92 6.03
C ILE A 64 24.32 -10.38 5.56
N ASN A 65 25.23 -11.26 5.99
CA ASN A 65 25.31 -12.66 5.56
C ASN A 65 23.98 -13.43 5.62
N ILE A 66 23.15 -13.16 6.63
CA ILE A 66 21.83 -13.82 6.78
C ILE A 66 20.87 -13.36 5.68
N ILE A 67 20.82 -12.06 5.39
CA ILE A 67 19.94 -11.49 4.37
C ILE A 67 20.36 -11.99 2.98
N ASP A 68 21.67 -11.96 2.68
CA ASP A 68 22.18 -12.44 1.39
C ASP A 68 21.86 -13.92 1.17
N ARG A 69 22.06 -14.75 2.19
CA ARG A 69 21.71 -16.18 2.12
C ARG A 69 20.22 -16.39 1.86
N LEU A 70 19.34 -15.66 2.56
CA LEU A 70 17.90 -15.77 2.36
C LEU A 70 17.49 -15.32 0.95
N TYR A 71 18.09 -14.22 0.47
CA TYR A 71 17.87 -13.72 -0.89
C TYR A 71 18.30 -14.75 -1.93
N LEU A 72 19.49 -15.34 -1.82
CA LEU A 72 19.98 -16.34 -2.77
C LEU A 72 19.13 -17.61 -2.78
N ILE A 73 18.63 -18.06 -1.61
CA ILE A 73 17.69 -19.19 -1.52
C ILE A 73 16.40 -18.87 -2.26
N TRP A 74 15.89 -17.65 -2.06
CA TRP A 74 14.66 -17.19 -2.71
C TRP A 74 14.85 -17.03 -4.23
N GLU A 75 15.93 -16.39 -4.66
CA GLU A 75 16.29 -16.18 -6.06
C GLU A 75 16.42 -17.52 -6.81
N ALA A 76 17.10 -18.50 -6.21
CA ALA A 76 17.23 -19.84 -6.78
C ALA A 76 15.89 -20.57 -6.96
N ARG A 77 14.87 -20.24 -6.16
CA ARG A 77 13.51 -20.82 -6.24
C ARG A 77 12.62 -20.07 -7.23
N VAL A 78 12.75 -18.75 -7.30
CA VAL A 78 11.81 -17.86 -8.02
C VAL A 78 12.30 -17.51 -9.42
N HIS A 79 13.59 -17.25 -9.63
CA HIS A 79 14.13 -16.81 -10.92
C HIS A 79 14.44 -17.94 -11.90
N LYS A 80 14.30 -19.22 -11.52
CA LYS A 80 14.53 -20.36 -12.43
C LYS A 80 13.46 -20.57 -13.51
N LYS A 81 12.46 -19.68 -13.68
CA LYS A 81 11.28 -20.00 -14.52
C LYS A 81 10.68 -18.91 -15.42
N TYR A 82 11.12 -17.66 -15.40
CA TYR A 82 10.33 -16.60 -16.05
C TYR A 82 11.18 -15.58 -16.82
N GLU A 83 11.34 -15.79 -18.13
CA GLU A 83 11.95 -14.81 -19.07
C GLU A 83 10.94 -13.75 -19.55
N LYS A 84 9.66 -13.88 -19.20
CA LYS A 84 8.60 -12.93 -19.57
C LYS A 84 7.60 -12.82 -18.44
N TYR A 85 7.67 -11.71 -17.70
CA TYR A 85 6.66 -11.38 -16.69
C TYR A 85 5.29 -11.31 -17.37
N SER A 86 4.29 -11.95 -16.76
CA SER A 86 2.96 -12.12 -17.36
C SER A 86 1.95 -11.13 -16.78
N ASP A 87 0.89 -10.84 -17.54
CA ASP A 87 -0.21 -9.98 -17.06
C ASP A 87 -0.84 -10.51 -15.76
N TRP A 88 -0.75 -11.83 -15.51
CA TRP A 88 -1.22 -12.46 -14.27
C TRP A 88 -0.45 -12.02 -13.03
N GLU A 89 0.84 -11.69 -13.14
CA GLU A 89 1.63 -11.20 -12.01
C GLU A 89 1.23 -9.77 -11.65
N MET A 90 0.92 -8.94 -12.67
CA MET A 90 0.41 -7.58 -12.45
C MET A 90 -0.97 -7.63 -11.80
N LEU A 91 -1.86 -8.50 -12.28
CA LEU A 91 -3.17 -8.72 -11.66
C LEU A 91 -3.03 -9.25 -10.23
N GLY A 92 -2.17 -10.24 -10.01
CA GLY A 92 -1.89 -10.77 -8.67
C GLY A 92 -1.38 -9.70 -7.72
N LEU A 93 -0.45 -8.84 -8.18
CA LEU A 93 0.04 -7.70 -7.42
C LEU A 93 -1.06 -6.69 -7.11
N MET A 94 -1.89 -6.35 -8.10
CA MET A 94 -3.02 -5.44 -7.90
C MET A 94 -4.00 -5.98 -6.85
N PHE A 95 -4.41 -7.24 -6.95
CA PHE A 95 -5.32 -7.86 -5.99
C PHE A 95 -4.69 -8.00 -4.60
N PHE A 96 -3.40 -8.34 -4.52
CA PHE A 96 -2.67 -8.36 -3.25
C PHE A 96 -2.77 -7.00 -2.54
N VAL A 97 -2.57 -5.89 -3.26
CA VAL A 97 -2.67 -4.54 -2.68
C VAL A 97 -4.11 -4.13 -2.40
N ALA A 98 -5.07 -4.56 -3.23
CA ALA A 98 -6.49 -4.23 -3.13
C ALA A 98 -7.17 -4.77 -1.87
N VAL A 99 -6.68 -5.89 -1.35
CA VAL A 99 -7.19 -6.48 -0.12
C VAL A 99 -6.72 -5.61 1.06
N PRO A 100 -7.61 -5.00 1.87
CA PRO A 100 -7.23 -4.11 2.96
C PRO A 100 -6.90 -4.89 4.25
N LEU A 101 -5.95 -5.82 4.19
CA LEU A 101 -5.47 -6.61 5.32
C LEU A 101 -4.18 -6.04 5.91
N PRO A 102 -3.84 -6.35 7.18
CA PRO A 102 -2.52 -6.05 7.71
C PRO A 102 -1.45 -6.79 6.89
N GLY A 103 -0.39 -6.08 6.50
CA GLY A 103 0.74 -6.63 5.74
C GLY A 103 0.55 -6.61 4.22
N THR A 104 -0.62 -6.23 3.70
CA THR A 104 -0.81 -5.90 2.29
C THR A 104 -0.84 -4.38 2.12
N GLY A 105 -0.35 -3.89 0.98
CA GLY A 105 -0.40 -2.46 0.72
C GLY A 105 0.62 -1.94 -0.25
N VAL A 106 0.69 -0.62 -0.32
CA VAL A 106 1.60 0.08 -1.20
C VAL A 106 3.04 -0.28 -0.84
N TYR A 107 3.39 -0.27 0.44
CA TYR A 107 4.74 -0.58 0.89
C TYR A 107 5.12 -2.04 0.54
N THR A 108 4.30 -3.00 0.95
CA THR A 108 4.62 -4.42 0.75
C THR A 108 4.46 -4.85 -0.70
N GLY A 109 3.50 -4.29 -1.44
CA GLY A 109 3.34 -4.52 -2.88
C GLY A 109 4.52 -3.97 -3.68
N THR A 110 4.99 -2.76 -3.36
CA THR A 110 6.18 -2.18 -4.01
C THR A 110 7.43 -2.98 -3.69
N PHE A 111 7.59 -3.43 -2.44
CA PHE A 111 8.69 -4.32 -2.06
C PHE A 111 8.64 -5.67 -2.77
N LEU A 112 7.44 -6.28 -2.89
CA LEU A 112 7.24 -7.53 -3.61
C LEU A 112 7.58 -7.38 -5.10
N ALA A 113 7.13 -6.29 -5.73
CA ALA A 113 7.46 -5.97 -7.11
C ALA A 113 8.97 -5.80 -7.33
N PHE A 114 9.64 -5.12 -6.39
CA PHE A 114 11.09 -4.96 -6.40
C PHE A 114 11.82 -6.30 -6.30
N LEU A 115 11.46 -7.14 -5.32
CA LEU A 115 12.10 -8.46 -5.14
C LEU A 115 11.91 -9.35 -6.36
N LEU A 116 10.69 -9.39 -6.91
CA LEU A 116 10.35 -10.18 -8.10
C LEU A 116 10.97 -9.65 -9.39
N GLY A 117 11.62 -8.48 -9.38
CA GLY A 117 12.20 -7.86 -10.58
C GLY A 117 11.12 -7.41 -11.58
N LEU A 118 9.90 -7.18 -11.12
CA LEU A 118 8.79 -6.78 -11.98
C LEU A 118 9.06 -5.44 -12.67
N ASN A 119 8.45 -5.25 -13.84
CA ASN A 119 8.55 -3.98 -14.54
C ASN A 119 7.94 -2.84 -13.72
N ARG A 120 8.77 -1.88 -13.30
CA ARG A 120 8.38 -0.79 -12.40
C ARG A 120 7.19 0.04 -12.87
N LYS A 121 7.07 0.30 -14.18
CA LYS A 121 5.96 1.11 -14.73
C LYS A 121 4.63 0.37 -14.57
N TRP A 122 4.62 -0.92 -14.91
CA TRP A 122 3.43 -1.75 -14.77
C TRP A 122 3.11 -2.05 -13.31
N SER A 123 4.13 -2.30 -12.48
CA SER A 123 3.95 -2.45 -11.03
C SER A 123 3.38 -1.20 -10.39
N PHE A 124 3.84 -0.01 -10.78
CA PHE A 124 3.28 1.26 -10.30
C PHE A 124 1.77 1.34 -10.58
N LEU A 125 1.36 1.04 -11.82
CA LEU A 125 -0.06 1.06 -12.20
C LEU A 125 -0.87 0.01 -11.40
N ALA A 126 -0.37 -1.22 -11.31
CA ALA A 126 -1.03 -2.29 -10.57
C ALA A 126 -1.20 -1.95 -9.07
N ILE A 127 -0.15 -1.42 -8.42
CA ILE A 127 -0.17 -1.03 -7.01
C ILE A 127 -1.09 0.18 -6.80
N ALA A 128 -1.05 1.18 -7.69
CA ALA A 128 -1.93 2.34 -7.60
C ALA A 128 -3.41 1.97 -7.76
N LEU A 129 -3.74 1.09 -8.71
CA LEU A 129 -5.09 0.56 -8.88
C LEU A 129 -5.54 -0.27 -7.67
N GLY A 130 -4.66 -1.13 -7.17
CA GLY A 130 -4.91 -1.88 -5.94
C GLY A 130 -5.17 -0.95 -4.75
N ALA A 131 -4.36 0.09 -4.57
CA ALA A 131 -4.53 1.07 -3.52
C ALA A 131 -5.86 1.84 -3.65
N ALA A 132 -6.27 2.19 -4.87
CA ALA A 132 -7.57 2.81 -5.12
C ALA A 132 -8.72 1.90 -4.73
N ILE A 133 -8.68 0.61 -5.12
CA ILE A 133 -9.69 -0.39 -4.74
C ILE A 133 -9.73 -0.56 -3.22
N ALA A 134 -8.58 -0.73 -2.56
CA ALA A 134 -8.49 -0.83 -1.11
C ALA A 134 -9.06 0.41 -0.41
N GLY A 135 -8.75 1.61 -0.92
CA GLY A 135 -9.27 2.87 -0.40
C GLY A 135 -10.79 2.98 -0.50
N ILE A 136 -11.39 2.50 -1.60
CA ILE A 136 -12.85 2.43 -1.75
C ILE A 136 -13.45 1.49 -0.70
N ILE A 137 -12.90 0.28 -0.55
CA ILE A 137 -13.38 -0.71 0.43
C ILE A 137 -13.29 -0.14 1.86
N VAL A 138 -12.14 0.41 2.23
CA VAL A 138 -11.92 1.02 3.56
C VAL A 138 -12.86 2.20 3.80
N SER A 139 -13.10 3.03 2.79
CA SER A 139 -14.05 4.15 2.90
C SER A 139 -15.47 3.66 3.19
N LEU A 140 -15.94 2.64 2.46
CA LEU A 140 -17.27 2.05 2.65
C LEU A 140 -17.42 1.45 4.05
N ILE A 141 -16.42 0.67 4.50
CA ILE A 141 -16.40 0.08 5.84
C ILE A 141 -16.42 1.19 6.91
N SER A 142 -15.60 2.22 6.75
CA SER A 142 -15.46 3.31 7.72
C SER A 142 -16.74 4.14 7.86
N VAL A 143 -17.43 4.42 6.74
CA VAL A 143 -18.72 5.11 6.75
C VAL A 143 -19.78 4.26 7.47
N GLY A 144 -19.85 2.97 7.17
CA GLY A 144 -20.79 2.05 7.83
C GLY A 144 -20.54 1.88 9.33
N LEU A 145 -19.27 1.90 9.77
CA LEU A 145 -18.95 1.88 11.20
C LEU A 145 -19.33 3.19 11.89
N LYS A 146 -19.04 4.34 11.26
CA LYS A 146 -19.38 5.65 11.82
C LYS A 146 -20.89 5.81 12.02
N SER A 147 -21.71 5.42 11.06
CA SER A 147 -23.17 5.50 11.21
C SER A 147 -23.66 4.68 12.40
N ASN A 148 -23.20 3.43 12.55
CA ASN A 148 -23.56 2.57 13.68
C ASN A 148 -23.16 3.17 15.03
N MET A 149 -21.98 3.79 15.13
CA MET A 149 -21.53 4.45 16.35
C MET A 149 -22.43 5.65 16.72
N VAL A 150 -22.87 6.43 15.74
CA VAL A 150 -23.80 7.56 15.97
C VAL A 150 -25.16 7.05 16.45
N TYR A 151 -25.69 5.97 15.87
CA TYR A 151 -26.94 5.36 16.34
C TYR A 151 -26.84 4.87 17.79
N LEU A 152 -25.75 4.19 18.15
CA LEU A 152 -25.52 3.71 19.52
C LEU A 152 -25.29 4.86 20.51
N GLY A 153 -24.59 5.92 20.11
CA GLY A 153 -24.34 7.09 20.95
C GLY A 153 -25.57 7.97 21.18
N GLY A 154 -26.58 7.91 20.30
CA GLY A 154 -27.86 8.60 20.48
C GLY A 154 -28.90 7.78 21.28
N LEU A 155 -28.55 6.57 21.70
CA LEU A 155 -29.38 5.69 22.52
C LEU A 155 -29.03 5.75 24.03
N PHE A 156 -28.04 6.56 24.40
CA PHE A 156 -27.63 6.88 25.78
C PHE A 156 -27.68 8.39 26.00
#